data_AF-A0A397BTU1-F1
#
_entry.id   AF-A0A397BTU1-F1
#
_cell.length_a   1.000
_cell.length_b   1.000
_cell.length_c   1.000
_cell.angle_alpha   90.00
_cell.angle_beta   90.00
_cell.angle_gamma   90.00
#
_symmetry.space_group_name_H-M   'P 1'
#
loop_
_entity.id
_entity.type
_entity.pdbx_description
1 polymer ?
#
loop_
_entity_poly.entity_id
_entity_poly.type
_entity_poly.pdbx_seq_one_letter_code
_entity_poly.pdbx_strand_id
1 'polypeptide(L)'
;DAMTLTLLHPTPSSSRLKRRAKGHTRVAGRFPTTLRDGDLLLPPESQHACFELVLSNTAMLTKDASQNPRIRVRGRGEALVVLLPGTGEHGCAHRRRAIAAPLAHAGVSTLVLEGAFYGQRKPALQKGSKLRRYMSYAIWYVRMTYQHW
;
A
#
# COMPACT_ATOMS: atom_id res chain seq x y z
N ASP A 1 4.10 5.72 17.45
CA ASP A 1 3.56 4.59 16.65
C ASP A 1 4.56 4.08 15.64
N ALA A 2 4.72 2.76 15.55
CA ALA A 2 5.63 2.10 14.61
C ALA A 2 4.85 1.54 13.40
N MET A 3 5.56 1.30 12.29
CA MET A 3 5.02 0.64 11.10
C MET A 3 4.47 -0.75 11.43
N THR A 4 3.26 -1.06 10.97
CA THR A 4 2.64 -2.38 11.16
C THR A 4 2.41 -3.07 9.82
N LEU A 5 2.69 -4.37 9.76
CA LEU A 5 2.55 -5.21 8.57
C LEU A 5 1.63 -6.39 8.86
N THR A 6 0.75 -6.71 7.90
CA THR A 6 -0.22 -7.80 7.96
C THR A 6 -0.17 -8.62 6.68
N LEU A 7 -0.07 -9.95 6.79
CA LEU A 7 -0.04 -10.83 5.62
C LEU A 7 -1.44 -10.90 5.03
N LEU A 8 -1.56 -10.64 3.73
CA LEU A 8 -2.83 -10.75 3.03
C LEU A 8 -2.93 -12.12 2.38
N HIS A 9 -3.83 -12.95 2.88
CA HIS A 9 -4.14 -14.22 2.24
C HIS A 9 -4.73 -13.99 0.83
N PRO A 10 -4.44 -14.87 -0.13
CA PRO A 10 -5.17 -14.87 -1.39
C PRO A 10 -6.65 -15.13 -1.10
N THR A 11 -7.53 -14.27 -1.59
CA THR A 11 -8.97 -14.55 -1.60
C THR A 11 -9.21 -15.79 -2.45
N PRO A 12 -9.89 -16.84 -1.95
CA PRO A 12 -10.19 -18.01 -2.75
C PRO A 12 -11.06 -17.58 -3.94
N SER A 13 -10.51 -17.74 -5.14
CA SER A 13 -11.23 -17.44 -6.39
C SER A 13 -12.09 -18.65 -6.73
N SER A 14 -13.40 -18.44 -6.89
CA SER A 14 -14.41 -19.46 -7.20
C SER A 14 -14.28 -20.10 -8.59
N SER A 15 -13.28 -19.75 -9.42
CA SER A 15 -13.17 -20.28 -10.78
C SER A 15 -12.10 -21.36 -10.90
N ARG A 16 -12.51 -22.55 -11.37
CA ARG A 16 -11.65 -23.72 -11.68
C ARG A 16 -10.52 -23.44 -12.69
N LEU A 17 -10.53 -22.31 -13.37
CA LEU A 17 -9.50 -21.90 -14.32
C LEU A 17 -8.45 -20.99 -13.66
N LYS A 18 -7.52 -21.55 -12.88
CA LYS A 18 -6.18 -20.95 -12.65
C LYS A 18 -5.20 -21.88 -11.93
N ARG A 19 -5.17 -23.15 -12.34
CA ARG A 19 -4.14 -24.10 -11.90
C ARG A 19 -2.82 -23.90 -12.68
N ARG A 20 -2.25 -22.68 -12.67
CA ARG A 20 -0.91 -22.37 -13.23
C ARG A 20 -0.33 -20.98 -12.92
N ALA A 21 -1.06 -20.06 -12.27
CA ALA A 21 -0.47 -18.79 -11.83
C ALA A 21 0.22 -19.00 -10.48
N LYS A 22 1.55 -18.97 -10.46
CA LYS A 22 2.35 -18.96 -9.23
C LYS A 22 1.93 -17.70 -8.44
N GLY A 23 1.17 -17.88 -7.36
CA GLY A 23 0.60 -16.76 -6.62
C GLY A 23 1.70 -15.88 -6.00
N HIS A 24 1.58 -14.56 -6.14
CA HIS A 24 2.46 -13.59 -5.47
C HIS A 24 2.04 -13.43 -4.03
N THR A 25 3.01 -13.27 -3.14
CA THR A 25 2.69 -12.98 -1.75
C THR A 25 2.40 -11.51 -1.57
N ARG A 26 1.39 -11.22 -0.75
CA ARG A 26 0.93 -9.86 -0.49
C ARG A 26 1.02 -9.54 0.99
N VAL A 27 1.47 -8.34 1.29
CA VAL A 27 1.51 -7.79 2.65
C VAL A 27 0.81 -6.43 2.63
N ALA A 28 -0.17 -6.23 3.50
CA ALA A 28 -0.67 -4.90 3.79
C ALA A 28 0.21 -4.25 4.84
N GLY A 29 0.44 -2.95 4.73
CA GLY A 29 1.13 -2.20 5.75
C GLY A 29 0.51 -0.84 5.99
N ARG A 30 0.77 -0.32 7.18
CA ARG A 30 0.46 1.07 7.53
C ARG A 30 1.59 1.67 8.35
N PHE A 31 1.79 2.97 8.17
CA PHE A 31 2.74 3.77 8.93
C PHE A 31 2.16 5.17 9.17
N PRO A 32 2.63 5.89 10.20
CA PRO A 32 2.19 7.27 10.44
C PRO A 32 2.44 8.16 9.22
N THR A 33 1.56 9.11 8.97
CA THR A 33 1.74 10.11 7.92
C THR A 33 3.07 10.84 8.10
N THR A 34 3.75 11.13 6.99
CA THR A 34 4.98 11.93 6.99
C THR A 34 4.67 13.44 6.99
N LEU A 35 3.40 13.83 6.90
CA LEU A 35 2.96 15.21 7.01
C LEU A 35 3.22 15.72 8.43
N ARG A 36 4.04 16.78 8.56
CA ARG A 36 4.21 17.50 9.83
C ARG A 36 2.87 18.06 10.29
N ASP A 37 2.61 17.96 11.60
CA ASP A 37 1.33 18.35 12.20
C ASP A 37 0.13 17.63 11.58
N GLY A 38 0.36 16.41 11.06
CA GLY A 38 -0.65 15.61 10.38
C GLY A 38 -1.80 15.18 11.31
N ASP A 39 -1.54 15.11 12.61
CA ASP A 39 -2.54 14.91 13.65
C ASP A 39 -3.57 16.05 13.72
N LEU A 40 -3.12 17.29 13.50
CA LEU A 40 -3.97 18.49 13.45
C LEU A 40 -4.63 18.69 12.08
N LEU A 41 -3.90 18.35 11.00
CA LEU A 41 -4.31 18.67 9.63
C LEU A 41 -5.11 17.57 8.95
N LEU A 42 -5.01 16.32 9.41
CA LEU A 42 -5.68 15.17 8.83
C LEU A 42 -6.70 14.57 9.79
N PRO A 43 -7.85 14.12 9.26
CA PRO A 43 -8.77 13.31 10.05
C PRO A 43 -8.09 12.01 10.49
N PRO A 44 -8.53 11.41 11.61
CA PRO A 44 -7.89 10.22 12.20
C PRO A 44 -7.62 9.08 11.20
N GLU A 45 -8.55 8.84 10.28
CA GLU A 45 -8.45 7.78 9.26
C GLU A 45 -7.35 8.04 8.22
N SER A 46 -6.98 9.31 8.00
CA SER A 46 -5.94 9.73 7.04
C SER A 46 -4.57 9.95 7.69
N GLN A 47 -4.48 9.95 9.02
CA GLN A 47 -3.22 10.12 9.77
C GLN A 47 -2.24 8.96 9.58
N HIS A 48 -2.70 7.83 9.05
CA HIS A 48 -1.84 6.72 8.65
C HIS A 48 -1.84 6.59 7.14
N ALA A 49 -0.65 6.41 6.56
CA ALA A 49 -0.50 5.94 5.19
C ALA A 49 -0.72 4.43 5.15
N CYS A 50 -1.45 3.95 4.14
CA CYS A 50 -1.76 2.54 3.92
C CYS A 50 -1.18 2.09 2.58
N PHE A 51 -0.74 0.83 2.50
CA PHE A 51 -0.18 0.27 1.27
C PHE A 51 -0.37 -1.25 1.16
N GLU A 52 -0.30 -1.75 -0.07
CA GLU A 52 -0.12 -3.18 -0.36
C GLU A 52 1.25 -3.40 -1.00
N LEU A 53 2.06 -4.29 -0.44
CA LEU A 53 3.30 -4.76 -1.01
C LEU A 53 3.06 -6.12 -1.68
N VAL A 54 3.37 -6.19 -2.98
CA VAL A 54 3.37 -7.41 -3.77
C VAL A 54 4.81 -7.87 -3.97
N LEU A 55 5.13 -9.05 -3.47
CA LEU A 55 6.46 -9.62 -3.52
C LEU A 55 6.62 -10.52 -4.73
N SER A 56 7.70 -10.32 -5.47
CA SER A 56 8.14 -11.21 -6.55
C SER A 56 8.68 -12.54 -6.01
N ASN A 57 9.32 -12.51 -4.84
CA ASN A 57 9.88 -13.68 -4.18
C ASN A 57 9.34 -13.83 -2.75
N THR A 58 8.75 -15.00 -2.46
CA THR A 58 8.18 -15.30 -1.13
C THR A 58 9.25 -15.46 -0.06
N ALA A 59 10.49 -15.79 -0.43
CA ALA A 59 11.64 -15.88 0.49
C ALA A 59 11.99 -14.52 1.12
N MET A 60 11.53 -13.40 0.54
CA MET A 60 11.68 -12.07 1.14
C MET A 60 10.88 -11.94 2.45
N LEU A 61 9.91 -12.82 2.72
CA LEU A 61 9.16 -12.82 3.97
C LEU A 61 9.84 -13.69 5.02
N THR A 62 10.28 -13.04 6.08
CA THR A 62 10.69 -13.73 7.30
C THR A 62 9.56 -13.64 8.31
N LYS A 63 9.00 -14.80 8.68
CA LYS A 63 8.09 -14.94 9.82
C LYS A 63 8.95 -15.25 11.04
N ASP A 64 8.98 -14.34 12.01
CA ASP A 64 9.62 -14.62 13.28
C ASP A 64 8.62 -15.38 14.17
N ALA A 65 8.90 -16.65 14.45
CA ALA A 65 8.02 -17.53 15.22
C ALA A 65 8.19 -17.38 16.74
N SER A 66 9.20 -16.62 17.19
CA SER A 66 9.63 -16.59 18.59
C SER A 66 9.00 -15.45 19.41
N GLN A 67 8.63 -14.32 18.80
CA GLN A 67 8.03 -13.20 19.52
C GLN A 67 7.03 -12.48 18.61
N ASN A 68 5.77 -12.42 19.04
CA ASN A 68 4.66 -11.58 18.53
C ASN A 68 4.68 -11.35 17.00
N PRO A 69 3.84 -12.01 16.18
CA PRO A 69 4.02 -12.20 14.73
C PRO A 69 4.27 -10.91 13.94
N ARG A 70 5.53 -10.44 13.96
CA ARG A 70 5.98 -9.27 13.23
C ARG A 70 6.50 -9.76 11.91
N ILE A 71 5.71 -9.53 10.87
CA ILE A 71 6.15 -9.77 9.50
C ILE A 71 7.32 -8.84 9.21
N ARG A 72 8.42 -9.39 8.71
CA ARG A 72 9.55 -8.61 8.22
C ARG A 72 9.81 -8.97 6.77
N VAL A 73 10.14 -7.95 5.98
CA VAL A 73 10.48 -8.09 4.57
C VAL A 73 11.98 -7.82 4.41
N ARG A 74 12.73 -8.81 3.89
CA ARG A 74 14.15 -8.68 3.54
C ARG A 74 14.28 -8.61 2.03
N GLY A 75 14.45 -7.40 1.50
CA GLY A 75 14.58 -7.16 0.06
C GLY A 75 15.90 -6.47 -0.34
N ARG A 76 16.96 -6.61 0.46
CA ARG A 76 18.24 -5.96 0.14
C ARG A 76 18.79 -6.55 -1.15
N GLY A 77 19.02 -5.70 -2.16
CA GLY A 77 19.46 -6.12 -3.50
C GLY A 77 18.33 -6.47 -4.47
N GLU A 78 17.06 -6.41 -4.03
CA GLU A 78 15.90 -6.67 -4.88
C GLU A 78 15.35 -5.38 -5.48
N ALA A 79 14.89 -5.44 -6.74
CA ALA A 79 14.24 -4.31 -7.39
C ALA A 79 12.84 -4.06 -6.79
N LEU A 80 12.54 -2.79 -6.49
CA LEU A 80 11.25 -2.36 -5.95
C LEU A 80 10.69 -1.19 -6.75
N VAL A 81 9.44 -1.31 -7.20
CA VAL A 81 8.69 -0.21 -7.82
C VAL A 81 7.68 0.35 -6.83
N VAL A 82 7.59 1.67 -6.71
CA VAL A 82 6.56 2.35 -5.92
C VAL A 82 5.49 2.89 -6.85
N LEU A 83 4.24 2.44 -6.66
CA LEU A 83 3.09 2.96 -7.39
C LEU A 83 2.36 3.99 -6.52
N LEU A 84 2.37 5.24 -6.99
CA LEU A 84 1.60 6.33 -6.38
C LEU A 84 0.12 6.22 -6.76
N PRO A 85 -0.79 6.72 -5.91
CA PRO A 85 -2.23 6.66 -6.14
C PRO A 85 -2.68 7.60 -7.26
N GLY A 86 -3.50 7.10 -8.18
CA GLY A 86 -4.16 7.96 -9.17
C GLY A 86 -5.21 8.87 -8.52
N THR A 87 -5.54 9.98 -9.18
CA THR A 87 -6.66 10.84 -8.76
C THR A 87 -7.99 10.08 -8.81
N GLY A 88 -8.79 10.15 -7.74
CA GLY A 88 -10.08 9.47 -7.69
C GLY A 88 -10.01 7.94 -7.52
N GLU A 89 -8.82 7.37 -7.34
CA GLU A 89 -8.67 5.92 -7.19
C GLU A 89 -9.05 5.46 -5.78
N HIS A 90 -9.89 4.42 -5.71
CA HIS A 90 -10.29 3.78 -4.47
C HIS A 90 -9.44 2.53 -4.19
N GLY A 91 -8.53 2.63 -3.22
CA GLY A 91 -7.70 1.53 -2.77
C GLY A 91 -6.56 1.17 -3.72
N CYS A 92 -6.05 -0.06 -3.58
CA CYS A 92 -4.88 -0.56 -4.33
C CYS A 92 -5.23 -1.59 -5.40
N ALA A 93 -6.49 -2.05 -5.47
CA ALA A 93 -6.85 -3.25 -6.23
C ALA A 93 -6.60 -3.14 -7.74
N HIS A 94 -6.88 -1.98 -8.34
CA HIS A 94 -6.72 -1.78 -9.78
C HIS A 94 -5.23 -1.81 -10.17
N ARG A 95 -4.41 -0.90 -9.61
CA ARG A 95 -2.95 -0.89 -9.83
C ARG A 95 -2.28 -2.21 -9.46
N ARG A 96 -2.76 -2.87 -8.40
CA ARG A 96 -2.23 -4.18 -8.02
C ARG A 96 -2.43 -5.23 -9.10
N ARG A 97 -3.62 -5.30 -9.68
CA ARG A 97 -3.95 -6.30 -10.72
C ARG A 97 -3.32 -5.96 -12.07
N ALA A 98 -3.35 -4.68 -12.45
CA ALA A 98 -2.91 -4.24 -13.78
C ALA A 98 -1.38 -4.07 -13.89
N ILE A 99 -0.69 -3.75 -12.79
CA ILE A 99 0.74 -3.38 -12.81
C ILE A 99 1.56 -4.26 -11.86
N ALA A 100 1.22 -4.25 -10.56
CA ALA A 100 2.06 -4.91 -9.55
C ALA A 100 2.16 -6.43 -9.74
N ALA A 101 1.04 -7.10 -10.06
CA ALA A 101 1.04 -8.54 -10.29
C ALA A 101 1.87 -8.93 -11.52
N PRO A 102 1.71 -8.32 -12.71
CA PRO A 102 2.62 -8.54 -13.83
C PRO A 102 4.10 -8.30 -13.50
N LEU A 103 4.44 -7.19 -12.83
CA LEU A 103 5.82 -6.89 -12.43
C LEU A 103 6.40 -7.96 -11.50
N ALA A 104 5.59 -8.46 -10.56
CA ALA A 104 6.02 -9.50 -9.65
C ALA A 104 6.26 -10.85 -10.35
N HIS A 105 5.54 -11.15 -11.45
CA HIS A 105 5.88 -12.30 -12.31
C HIS A 105 7.20 -12.09 -13.06
N ALA A 106 7.56 -10.85 -13.38
CA ALA A 106 8.82 -10.48 -14.00
C ALA A 106 9.99 -10.34 -12.99
N GLY A 107 9.79 -10.70 -11.72
CA GLY A 107 10.82 -10.65 -10.69
C GLY A 107 10.90 -9.32 -9.92
N VAL A 108 10.06 -8.33 -10.25
CA VAL A 108 10.10 -7.00 -9.63
C VAL A 108 9.02 -6.86 -8.56
N SER A 109 9.44 -6.62 -7.31
CA SER A 109 8.49 -6.36 -6.22
C SER A 109 7.88 -4.96 -6.36
N THR A 110 6.65 -4.78 -5.88
CA THR A 110 5.93 -3.51 -6.05
C THR A 110 5.20 -3.10 -4.78
N LEU A 111 5.40 -1.86 -4.34
CA LEU A 111 4.68 -1.22 -3.25
C LEU A 111 3.59 -0.31 -3.82
N VAL A 112 2.32 -0.59 -3.52
CA VAL A 112 1.16 0.14 -4.02
C VAL A 112 0.60 1.00 -2.88
N LEU A 113 0.78 2.31 -2.97
CA LEU A 113 0.28 3.26 -1.95
C LEU A 113 -1.20 3.57 -2.14
N GLU A 114 -1.95 3.61 -1.05
CA GLU A 114 -3.34 4.06 -1.04
C GLU A 114 -3.42 5.58 -0.86
N GLY A 115 -4.25 6.23 -1.69
CA GLY A 115 -4.44 7.68 -1.64
C GLY A 115 -5.05 8.13 -0.32
N ALA A 116 -4.64 9.32 0.14
CA ALA A 116 -5.28 9.95 1.29
C ALA A 116 -6.74 10.23 0.95
N PHE A 117 -7.63 10.14 1.94
CA PHE A 117 -9.07 10.37 1.79
C PHE A 117 -9.81 9.40 0.83
N TYR A 118 -9.16 8.31 0.43
CA TYR A 118 -9.74 7.25 -0.38
C TYR A 118 -9.64 5.89 0.31
N GLY A 119 -10.47 4.96 -0.14
CA GLY A 119 -10.60 3.61 0.38
C GLY A 119 -10.63 3.57 1.91
N GLN A 120 -9.65 2.89 2.54
CA GLN A 120 -9.58 2.75 4.01
C GLN A 120 -9.20 4.04 4.73
N ARG A 121 -8.63 5.01 4.01
CA ARG A 121 -8.21 6.31 4.53
C ARG A 121 -9.28 7.39 4.36
N LYS A 122 -10.47 7.00 3.87
CA LYS A 122 -11.59 7.91 3.64
C LYS A 122 -12.32 8.22 4.96
N PRO A 123 -12.45 9.50 5.35
CA PRO A 123 -13.19 9.89 6.54
C PRO A 123 -14.67 9.52 6.46
N ALA A 124 -15.26 9.10 7.58
CA ALA A 124 -16.65 8.63 7.63
C ALA A 124 -17.67 9.67 7.09
N LEU A 125 -17.42 10.96 7.32
CA LEU A 125 -18.32 12.05 6.92
C LEU A 125 -18.12 12.50 5.44
N GLN A 126 -17.15 11.94 4.72
CA GLN A 126 -16.89 12.31 3.33
C GLN A 126 -17.91 11.66 2.37
N LYS A 127 -18.69 12.49 1.67
CA LYS A 127 -19.64 12.00 0.64
C LYS A 127 -18.94 11.81 -0.71
N GLY A 128 -18.95 10.56 -1.20
CA GLY A 128 -18.32 10.19 -2.47
C GLY A 128 -16.79 10.39 -2.49
N SER A 129 -16.25 10.66 -3.67
CA SER A 129 -14.84 11.00 -3.94
C SER A 129 -14.59 12.52 -3.96
N LYS A 130 -15.62 13.33 -3.64
CA LYS A 130 -15.53 14.79 -3.58
C LYS A 130 -14.81 15.20 -2.30
N LEU A 131 -13.57 15.64 -2.44
CA LEU A 131 -12.85 16.29 -1.35
C LEU A 131 -13.50 17.63 -1.02
N ARG A 132 -13.78 17.88 0.26
CA ARG A 132 -14.27 19.19 0.72
C ARG A 132 -13.19 20.27 0.74
N ARG A 133 -11.90 19.92 0.70
CA ARG A 133 -10.78 20.87 0.76
C ARG A 133 -9.74 20.54 -0.31
N TYR A 134 -9.63 21.40 -1.32
CA TYR A 134 -8.78 21.23 -2.51
C TYR A 134 -7.26 21.25 -2.24
N MET A 135 -6.82 21.70 -1.06
CA MET A 135 -5.39 21.83 -0.74
C MET A 135 -4.66 20.53 -0.39
N SER A 136 -5.37 19.39 -0.28
CA SER A 136 -4.73 18.15 0.20
C SER A 136 -3.95 17.36 -0.85
N TYR A 137 -4.27 17.46 -2.15
CA TYR A 137 -3.51 16.74 -3.20
C TYR A 137 -2.21 17.45 -3.59
N ALA A 138 -2.24 18.77 -3.79
CA ALA A 138 -1.08 19.53 -4.27
C ALA A 138 0.05 19.58 -3.23
N ILE A 139 -0.29 19.76 -1.94
CA ILE A 139 0.71 19.77 -0.86
C ILE A 139 1.32 18.38 -0.65
N TRP A 140 0.57 17.29 -0.86
CA TRP A 140 1.10 15.93 -0.70
C TRP A 140 2.08 15.55 -1.80
N TYR A 141 1.74 15.79 -3.07
CA TYR A 141 2.60 15.47 -4.20
C TYR A 141 3.86 16.32 -4.24
N VAL A 142 3.73 17.63 -3.97
CA VAL A 142 4.87 18.56 -3.98
C VAL A 142 5.79 18.34 -2.78
N ARG A 143 5.31 17.92 -1.61
CA ARG A 143 6.20 17.71 -0.46
C ARG A 143 6.93 16.36 -0.47
N MET A 144 6.36 15.34 -1.12
CA MET A 144 7.00 14.02 -1.25
C MET A 144 8.13 14.00 -2.29
N THR A 145 8.08 14.87 -3.31
CA THR A 145 9.15 15.04 -4.30
C THR A 145 10.30 15.94 -3.83
N TYR A 146 10.05 16.88 -2.93
CA TYR A 146 11.05 17.86 -2.47
C TYR A 146 11.79 17.49 -1.18
N GLN A 147 11.48 16.36 -0.51
CA GLN A 147 12.19 15.93 0.69
C GLN A 147 13.19 14.78 0.47
N HIS A 148 13.39 14.33 -0.77
CA HIS A 148 14.35 13.27 -1.10
C HIS A 148 15.26 13.59 -2.30
N TRP A 149 15.57 14.89 -2.49
CA TRP A 149 16.76 15.34 -3.21
C TRP A 149 17.52 16.34 -2.32
#